data_AF-A0A6A1TQG1-F1
#
_entry.id   AF-A0A6A1TQG1-F1
#
_cell.length_a   1.000
_cell.length_b   1.000
_cell.length_c   1.000
_cell.angle_alpha   90.00
_cell.angle_beta   90.00
_cell.angle_gamma   90.00
#
_symmetry.space_group_name_H-M   'P 1'
#
loop_
_entity.id
_entity.type
_entity.pdbx_description
1 polymer ?
#
loop_
_entity_poly.entity_id
_entity_poly.type
_entity_poly.pdbx_seq_one_letter_code
_entity_poly.pdbx_strand_id
1 'polypeptide(L)'
;MRILSAASILATVSFMVEIMVANRLTDTKIKAIKEPGVYADGAGLYLRMHAAGSKSWFFIYTRDGKRREIGLGGFAGIAPVSLAIARRKADELRAMLADGRDPHAEKSVRKSGDRTFRKIAERFIADRDDWQAHTRKEWERHLFEHAVSLRDRPIANVDTDMIEAVLRPLWEKKPATGQRVRGKIEAVLDYATAKRLRTGDNPARWSGHLEHILVKASRVTGSNHAALSYKNVPQFVAGLGEGALERLIKFVVLTAVRSGGGATCRLVGVRSRSKALDHSAGSYQNRKGTCRSSYR
;
A
#
# COMPACT_ATOMS: atom_id res chain seq x y z
N MET A 1 9.59 -4.35 -49.17
CA MET A 1 8.20 -3.88 -49.35
C MET A 1 7.35 -5.06 -49.81
N ARG A 2 6.54 -5.66 -48.92
CA ARG A 2 5.60 -6.71 -49.33
C ARG A 2 4.35 -6.03 -49.88
N ILE A 3 4.19 -6.06 -51.20
CA ILE A 3 2.99 -5.57 -51.87
C ILE A 3 1.86 -6.52 -51.47
N LEU A 4 0.90 -6.04 -50.69
CA LEU A 4 -0.29 -6.81 -50.33
C LEU A 4 -1.11 -7.07 -51.59
N SER A 5 -1.50 -8.32 -51.82
CA SER A 5 -2.34 -8.71 -52.95
C SER A 5 -3.66 -7.93 -52.94
N ALA A 6 -4.20 -7.62 -54.13
CA ALA A 6 -5.49 -6.97 -54.29
C ALA A 6 -6.63 -7.70 -53.53
N ALA A 7 -6.55 -9.03 -53.39
CA ALA A 7 -7.48 -9.83 -52.59
C ALA A 7 -7.35 -9.56 -51.08
N SER A 8 -6.13 -9.34 -50.57
CA SER A 8 -5.92 -8.93 -49.17
C SER A 8 -6.40 -7.50 -48.93
N ILE A 9 -6.19 -6.58 -49.87
CA ILE A 9 -6.68 -5.20 -49.74
C ILE A 9 -8.22 -5.20 -49.75
N LEU A 10 -8.86 -5.92 -50.68
CA LEU A 10 -10.31 -6.06 -50.74
C LEU A 10 -10.90 -6.75 -49.49
N ALA A 11 -10.26 -7.79 -48.96
CA ALA A 11 -10.69 -8.42 -47.71
C ALA A 11 -10.54 -7.48 -46.51
N THR A 12 -9.47 -6.67 -46.47
CA THR A 12 -9.24 -5.70 -45.39
C THR A 12 -10.24 -4.55 -45.46
N VAL A 13 -10.52 -4.03 -46.66
CA VAL A 13 -11.50 -2.96 -46.90
C VAL A 13 -12.92 -3.47 -46.66
N SER A 14 -13.26 -4.69 -47.10
CA SER A 14 -14.55 -5.33 -46.81
C SER A 14 -14.75 -5.55 -45.30
N PHE A 15 -13.71 -6.03 -44.60
CA PHE A 15 -13.73 -6.15 -43.15
C PHE A 15 -13.86 -4.78 -42.46
N MET A 16 -13.20 -3.74 -42.98
CA MET A 16 -13.33 -2.36 -42.46
C MET A 16 -14.74 -1.79 -42.66
N VAL A 17 -15.36 -2.00 -43.82
CA VAL A 17 -16.73 -1.54 -44.12
C VAL A 17 -17.76 -2.30 -43.27
N GLU A 18 -17.55 -3.60 -43.05
CA GLU A 18 -18.44 -4.40 -42.21
C GLU A 18 -18.40 -4.00 -40.73
N ILE A 19 -17.25 -3.49 -40.25
CA ILE A 19 -17.10 -2.91 -38.91
C ILE A 19 -17.85 -1.57 -38.76
N MET A 20 -18.02 -0.81 -39.85
CA MET A 20 -18.62 0.54 -39.81
C MET A 20 -20.16 0.55 -39.76
N VAL A 21 -20.85 -0.54 -40.12
CA VAL A 21 -22.31 -0.61 -39.97
C VAL A 21 -22.68 -0.87 -38.51
N ALA A 22 -23.07 0.19 -37.81
CA ALA A 22 -23.52 0.17 -36.41
C ALA A 22 -25.04 -0.09 -36.29
N ASN A 23 -25.49 -0.42 -35.07
CA ASN A 23 -26.90 -0.53 -34.66
C ASN A 23 -27.71 -1.66 -35.31
N ARG A 24 -27.10 -2.83 -35.56
CA ARG A 24 -27.76 -3.97 -36.23
C ARG A 24 -28.77 -4.72 -35.35
N LEU A 25 -28.62 -4.67 -34.03
CA LEU A 25 -29.52 -5.33 -33.07
C LEU A 25 -30.66 -4.40 -32.64
N THR A 26 -31.78 -5.02 -32.27
CA THR A 26 -32.93 -4.37 -31.64
C THR A 26 -33.32 -5.16 -30.40
N ASP A 27 -33.98 -4.54 -29.42
CA ASP A 27 -34.39 -5.23 -28.19
C ASP A 27 -35.27 -6.45 -28.47
N THR A 28 -36.13 -6.38 -29.48
CA THR A 28 -36.95 -7.51 -29.93
C THR A 28 -36.10 -8.67 -30.45
N LYS A 29 -35.10 -8.37 -31.31
CA LYS A 29 -34.16 -9.39 -31.81
C LYS A 29 -33.38 -10.02 -30.66
N ILE A 30 -32.92 -9.20 -29.70
CA ILE A 30 -32.15 -9.68 -28.56
C ILE A 30 -32.98 -10.64 -27.70
N LYS A 31 -34.25 -10.32 -27.43
CA LYS A 31 -35.15 -11.21 -26.67
C LYS A 31 -35.43 -12.53 -27.40
N ALA A 32 -35.48 -12.51 -28.74
CA ALA A 32 -35.71 -13.69 -29.56
C ALA A 32 -34.50 -14.64 -29.66
N ILE A 33 -33.29 -14.17 -29.34
CA ILE A 33 -32.07 -14.99 -29.36
C ILE A 33 -32.12 -16.03 -28.22
N LYS A 34 -32.10 -17.31 -28.63
CA LYS A 34 -32.04 -18.48 -27.74
C LYS A 34 -30.78 -19.31 -27.93
N GLU A 35 -30.20 -19.30 -29.13
CA GLU A 35 -29.00 -20.06 -29.45
C GLU A 35 -27.75 -19.43 -28.82
N PRO A 36 -26.87 -20.22 -28.18
CA PRO A 36 -25.58 -19.74 -27.71
C PRO A 36 -24.72 -19.25 -28.87
N GLY A 37 -24.07 -18.10 -28.69
CA GLY A 37 -23.31 -17.48 -29.78
C GLY A 37 -22.90 -16.03 -29.53
N VAL A 38 -22.25 -15.46 -30.54
CA VAL A 38 -21.81 -14.06 -30.56
C VAL A 38 -22.58 -13.32 -31.65
N TYR A 39 -23.25 -12.24 -31.26
CA TYR A 39 -24.10 -11.43 -32.13
C TYR A 39 -23.53 -10.01 -32.21
N ALA A 40 -23.29 -9.51 -33.42
CA ALA A 40 -22.72 -8.19 -33.63
C ALA A 40 -23.83 -7.12 -33.66
N ASP A 41 -23.69 -6.08 -32.82
CA ASP A 41 -24.44 -4.83 -32.99
C ASP A 41 -23.73 -3.87 -33.97
N GLY A 42 -22.43 -4.07 -34.19
CA GLY A 42 -21.61 -3.25 -35.09
C GLY A 42 -20.73 -2.24 -34.34
N ALA A 43 -19.81 -1.58 -35.04
CA ALA A 43 -18.88 -0.59 -34.48
C ALA A 43 -18.12 -1.09 -33.22
N GLY A 44 -17.73 -2.36 -33.22
CA GLY A 44 -17.02 -3.01 -32.11
C GLY A 44 -17.89 -3.51 -30.96
N LEU A 45 -19.21 -3.31 -30.98
CA LEU A 45 -20.13 -3.80 -29.94
C LEU A 45 -20.72 -5.18 -30.31
N TYR A 46 -20.69 -6.08 -29.33
CA TYR A 46 -21.17 -7.46 -29.47
C TYR A 46 -21.96 -7.93 -28.23
N LEU A 47 -22.91 -8.81 -28.47
CA LEU A 47 -23.66 -9.56 -27.45
C LEU A 47 -23.21 -11.02 -27.44
N ARG A 48 -22.82 -11.54 -26.28
CA ARG A 48 -22.55 -12.96 -26.05
C ARG A 48 -23.75 -13.60 -25.38
N MET A 49 -24.29 -14.65 -26.00
CA MET A 49 -25.28 -15.56 -25.45
C MET A 49 -24.55 -16.81 -24.96
N HIS A 50 -24.48 -17.01 -23.64
CA HIS A 50 -23.88 -18.21 -23.04
C HIS A 50 -24.83 -19.41 -23.11
N ALA A 51 -24.27 -20.62 -23.09
CA ALA A 51 -25.04 -21.87 -23.08
C ALA A 51 -26.06 -21.95 -21.93
N ALA A 52 -25.75 -21.34 -20.78
CA ALA A 52 -26.61 -21.28 -19.62
C ALA A 52 -27.79 -20.28 -19.72
N GLY A 53 -28.03 -19.65 -20.88
CA GLY A 53 -29.15 -18.72 -21.05
C GLY A 53 -28.86 -17.27 -20.64
N SER A 54 -27.66 -16.97 -20.14
CA SER A 54 -27.25 -15.60 -19.77
C SER A 54 -26.67 -14.80 -20.95
N LYS A 55 -27.02 -13.51 -21.01
CA LYS A 55 -26.61 -12.58 -22.07
C LYS A 55 -25.66 -11.53 -21.51
N SER A 56 -24.54 -11.26 -22.19
CA SER A 56 -23.54 -10.28 -21.75
C SER A 56 -22.98 -9.47 -22.91
N TRP A 57 -22.83 -8.16 -22.69
CA TRP A 57 -22.26 -7.23 -23.67
C TRP A 57 -20.74 -7.16 -23.54
N PHE A 58 -20.07 -7.08 -24.68
CA PHE A 58 -18.64 -6.85 -24.75
C PHE A 58 -18.28 -5.98 -25.95
N PHE A 59 -17.19 -5.23 -25.80
CA PHE A 59 -16.64 -4.35 -26.82
C PHE A 59 -15.29 -4.89 -27.26
N ILE A 60 -15.06 -4.93 -28.57
CA ILE A 60 -13.81 -5.36 -29.18
C ILE A 60 -13.20 -4.21 -29.96
N TYR A 61 -11.91 -3.99 -29.75
CA TYR A 61 -11.11 -3.09 -30.55
C TYR A 61 -9.72 -3.70 -30.80
N THR A 62 -9.00 -3.15 -31.77
CA THR A 62 -7.62 -3.52 -32.06
C THR A 62 -6.74 -2.30 -31.90
N ARG A 63 -5.67 -2.43 -31.12
CA ARG A 63 -4.64 -1.41 -30.93
C ARG A 63 -3.28 -2.08 -30.97
N ASP A 64 -2.32 -1.49 -31.68
CA ASP A 64 -0.96 -2.02 -31.84
C ASP A 64 -0.93 -3.48 -32.32
N GLY A 65 -1.83 -3.81 -33.26
CA GLY A 65 -1.99 -5.16 -33.81
C GLY A 65 -2.58 -6.20 -32.84
N LYS A 66 -2.93 -5.81 -31.61
CA LYS A 66 -3.52 -6.70 -30.59
C LYS A 66 -5.02 -6.46 -30.47
N ARG A 67 -5.80 -7.50 -30.72
CA ARG A 67 -7.26 -7.53 -30.46
C ARG A 67 -7.50 -7.62 -28.96
N ARG A 68 -8.31 -6.71 -28.42
CA ARG A 68 -8.68 -6.65 -27.00
C ARG A 68 -10.20 -6.72 -26.84
N GLU A 69 -10.64 -7.36 -25.76
CA GLU A 69 -12.05 -7.50 -25.40
C GLU A 69 -12.31 -6.82 -24.04
N ILE A 70 -13.38 -6.03 -23.95
CA ILE A 70 -13.83 -5.38 -22.73
C ILE A 70 -15.29 -5.76 -22.46
N GLY A 71 -15.55 -6.46 -21.36
CA GLY A 71 -16.93 -6.72 -20.91
C GLY A 71 -17.62 -5.45 -20.41
N LEU A 72 -18.82 -5.18 -20.91
CA LEU A 72 -19.63 -4.00 -20.57
C LEU A 72 -20.74 -4.29 -19.54
N GLY A 73 -21.05 -5.57 -19.32
CA GLY A 73 -21.98 -6.05 -18.29
C GLY A 73 -23.03 -7.04 -18.82
N GLY A 74 -23.79 -7.65 -17.91
CA GLY A 74 -24.89 -8.56 -18.23
C GLY A 74 -26.12 -7.81 -18.73
N PHE A 75 -26.84 -8.38 -19.70
CA PHE A 75 -28.13 -7.85 -20.18
C PHE A 75 -29.23 -7.97 -19.12
N ALA A 76 -29.12 -8.95 -18.21
CA ALA A 76 -30.01 -9.18 -17.08
C ALA A 76 -29.21 -9.30 -15.78
N GLY A 77 -29.87 -9.13 -14.62
CA GLY A 77 -29.28 -9.24 -13.29
C GLY A 77 -29.60 -8.04 -12.40
N ILE A 78 -28.85 -7.85 -11.31
CA ILE A 78 -29.04 -6.78 -10.31
C ILE A 78 -28.82 -5.38 -10.92
N ALA A 79 -27.93 -5.27 -11.90
CA ALA A 79 -27.66 -4.05 -12.64
C ALA A 79 -27.66 -4.33 -14.15
N PRO A 80 -28.85 -4.45 -14.78
CA PRO A 80 -28.96 -4.85 -16.17
C PRO A 80 -28.45 -3.77 -17.12
N VAL A 81 -27.68 -4.20 -18.12
CA VAL A 81 -27.18 -3.33 -19.19
C VAL A 81 -28.08 -3.52 -20.42
N SER A 82 -29.02 -2.59 -20.60
CA SER A 82 -29.88 -2.54 -21.79
C SER A 82 -29.07 -2.24 -23.05
N LEU A 83 -29.64 -2.46 -24.24
CA LEU A 83 -29.01 -2.15 -25.51
C LEU A 83 -28.57 -0.68 -25.60
N ALA A 84 -29.43 0.25 -25.15
CA ALA A 84 -29.12 1.68 -25.12
C ALA A 84 -27.91 1.99 -24.23
N ILE A 85 -27.83 1.39 -23.03
CA ILE A 85 -26.69 1.57 -22.13
C ILE A 85 -25.42 0.95 -22.73
N ALA A 86 -25.53 -0.22 -23.36
CA ALA A 86 -24.40 -0.89 -24.02
C ALA A 86 -23.82 -0.02 -25.14
N ARG A 87 -24.68 0.58 -25.99
CA ARG A 87 -24.28 1.52 -27.03
C ARG A 87 -23.57 2.75 -26.46
N ARG A 88 -24.16 3.39 -25.44
CA ARG A 88 -23.53 4.54 -24.77
C ARG A 88 -22.14 4.20 -24.20
N LYS A 89 -21.99 3.05 -23.52
CA LYS A 89 -20.68 2.59 -23.03
C LYS A 89 -19.69 2.32 -24.17
N ALA A 90 -20.17 1.81 -25.31
CA ALA A 90 -19.32 1.62 -26.49
C ALA A 90 -18.91 2.96 -27.12
N ASP A 91 -19.81 3.95 -27.15
CA ASP A 91 -19.48 5.33 -27.57
C ASP A 91 -18.41 5.95 -26.69
N GLU A 92 -18.52 5.82 -25.37
CA GLU A 92 -17.51 6.29 -24.40
C GLU A 92 -16.13 5.66 -24.66
N LEU A 93 -16.09 4.34 -24.90
CA LEU A 93 -14.84 3.64 -25.23
C LEU A 93 -14.27 4.06 -26.58
N ARG A 94 -15.12 4.30 -27.58
CA ARG A 94 -14.70 4.81 -28.88
C ARG A 94 -14.14 6.23 -28.78
N ALA A 95 -14.76 7.10 -27.98
CA ALA A 95 -14.26 8.44 -27.70
C ALA A 95 -12.88 8.39 -27.02
N MET A 96 -12.70 7.53 -26.00
CA MET A 96 -11.40 7.33 -25.36
C MET A 96 -10.32 6.89 -26.36
N LEU A 97 -10.64 5.94 -27.25
CA LEU A 97 -9.72 5.48 -28.28
C LEU A 97 -9.41 6.56 -29.31
N ALA A 98 -10.37 7.41 -29.66
CA ALA A 98 -10.18 8.56 -30.54
C ALA A 98 -9.25 9.61 -29.92
N ASP A 99 -9.34 9.81 -28.61
CA ASP A 99 -8.42 10.65 -27.83
C ASP A 99 -7.02 10.02 -27.66
N GLY A 100 -6.78 8.85 -28.25
CA GLY A 100 -5.51 8.13 -28.14
C GLY A 100 -5.29 7.41 -26.80
N ARG A 101 -6.31 7.35 -25.92
CA ARG A 101 -6.26 6.65 -24.63
C ARG A 101 -6.64 5.19 -24.80
N ASP A 102 -5.90 4.28 -24.16
CA ASP A 102 -6.20 2.85 -24.13
C ASP A 102 -7.04 2.50 -22.88
N PRO A 103 -8.32 2.11 -23.03
CA PRO A 103 -9.19 1.76 -21.89
C PRO A 103 -8.72 0.52 -21.10
N HIS A 104 -8.02 -0.41 -21.77
CA HIS A 104 -7.44 -1.57 -21.11
C HIS A 104 -6.20 -1.17 -20.30
N ALA A 105 -5.36 -0.27 -20.83
CA ALA A 105 -4.24 0.31 -20.09
C ALA A 105 -4.74 1.08 -18.86
N GLU A 106 -5.75 1.94 -18.99
CA GLU A 106 -6.30 2.69 -17.85
C GLU A 106 -6.89 1.76 -16.77
N LYS A 107 -7.62 0.69 -17.16
CA LYS A 107 -8.16 -0.28 -16.20
C LYS A 107 -7.06 -1.06 -15.48
N SER A 108 -5.95 -1.34 -16.18
CA SER A 108 -4.77 -1.94 -15.57
C SER A 108 -4.08 -0.98 -14.60
N VAL A 109 -3.94 0.30 -14.97
CA VAL A 109 -3.34 1.34 -14.13
C VAL A 109 -4.18 1.60 -12.89
N ARG A 110 -5.52 1.62 -12.98
CA ARG A 110 -6.40 1.72 -11.79
C ARG A 110 -6.23 0.54 -10.84
N LYS A 111 -6.20 -0.70 -11.37
CA LYS A 111 -5.93 -1.90 -10.56
C LYS A 111 -4.52 -1.92 -9.95
N SER A 112 -3.54 -1.35 -10.63
CA SER A 112 -2.16 -1.21 -10.15
C SER A 112 -1.99 -0.06 -9.16
N GLY A 113 -2.75 1.02 -9.32
CA GLY A 113 -2.76 2.19 -8.42
C GLY A 113 -3.21 1.83 -7.01
N ASP A 114 -4.10 0.85 -6.88
CA ASP A 114 -4.53 0.26 -5.60
C ASP A 114 -3.49 -0.69 -4.98
N ARG A 115 -2.45 -1.06 -5.71
CA ARG A 115 -1.38 -1.97 -5.27
C ARG A 115 -0.01 -1.31 -5.28
N THR A 116 0.04 0.01 -5.17
CA THR A 116 1.30 0.74 -5.01
C THR A 116 1.91 0.46 -3.63
N PHE A 117 3.23 0.55 -3.53
CA PHE A 117 3.93 0.36 -2.25
C PHE A 117 3.36 1.27 -1.17
N ARG A 118 3.07 2.54 -1.49
CA ARG A 118 2.47 3.49 -0.55
C ARG A 118 1.15 2.99 0.01
N LYS A 119 0.18 2.64 -0.84
CA LYS A 119 -1.14 2.21 -0.37
C LYS A 119 -1.06 0.92 0.45
N ILE A 120 -0.17 0.00 0.10
CA ILE A 120 0.03 -1.22 0.88
C ILE A 120 0.71 -0.92 2.22
N ALA A 121 1.67 0.01 2.27
CA ALA A 121 2.27 0.45 3.52
C ALA A 121 1.25 1.15 4.44
N GLU A 122 0.42 2.04 3.91
CA GLU A 122 -0.66 2.69 4.65
C GLU A 122 -1.64 1.64 5.20
N ARG A 123 -2.03 0.65 4.39
CA ARG A 123 -2.88 -0.45 4.84
C ARG A 123 -2.21 -1.31 5.92
N PHE A 124 -0.94 -1.62 5.78
CA PHE A 124 -0.18 -2.35 6.79
C PHE A 124 -0.16 -1.62 8.14
N ILE A 125 0.01 -0.29 8.13
CA ILE A 125 -0.02 0.54 9.33
C ILE A 125 -1.44 0.62 9.92
N ALA A 126 -2.46 0.71 9.05
CA ALA A 126 -3.86 0.74 9.47
C ALA A 126 -4.31 -0.57 10.14
N ASP A 127 -3.86 -1.71 9.63
CA ASP A 127 -4.18 -3.05 10.17
C ASP A 127 -3.55 -3.30 11.57
N ARG A 128 -2.66 -2.42 12.06
CA ARG A 128 -1.98 -2.53 13.37
C ARG A 128 -2.70 -1.75 14.46
N ASP A 129 -3.79 -2.32 14.94
CA ASP A 129 -4.57 -1.74 16.05
C ASP A 129 -3.83 -1.74 17.39
N ASP A 130 -2.85 -2.63 17.54
CA ASP A 130 -1.97 -2.71 18.71
C ASP A 130 -0.97 -1.54 18.82
N TRP A 131 -0.81 -0.74 17.76
CA TRP A 131 0.17 0.34 17.74
C TRP A 131 -0.39 1.66 18.23
N GLN A 132 0.40 2.31 19.09
CA GLN A 132 0.17 3.67 19.54
C GLN A 132 0.27 4.65 18.38
N ALA A 133 -0.46 5.77 18.47
CA ALA A 133 -0.51 6.78 17.40
C ALA A 133 0.87 7.34 17.02
N HIS A 134 1.77 7.50 18.00
CA HIS A 134 3.13 7.98 17.75
C HIS A 134 3.95 6.96 16.93
N THR A 135 3.79 5.67 17.19
CA THR A 135 4.44 4.58 16.44
C THR A 135 3.99 4.58 14.98
N ARG A 136 2.67 4.71 14.73
CA ARG A 136 2.13 4.77 13.36
C ARG A 136 2.72 5.96 12.59
N LYS A 137 2.73 7.15 13.20
CA LYS A 137 3.35 8.35 12.61
C LYS A 137 4.84 8.19 12.35
N GLU A 138 5.58 7.52 13.24
CA GLU A 138 7.00 7.23 13.00
C GLU A 138 7.21 6.34 11.77
N TRP A 139 6.39 5.30 11.62
CA TRP A 139 6.43 4.42 10.46
C TRP A 139 6.12 5.14 9.15
N GLU A 140 5.03 5.91 9.12
CA GLU A 140 4.67 6.74 7.97
C GLU A 140 5.80 7.69 7.61
N ARG A 141 6.34 8.41 8.60
CA ARG A 141 7.45 9.34 8.40
C ARG A 141 8.66 8.64 7.80
N HIS A 142 9.13 7.56 8.40
CA HIS A 142 10.34 6.86 7.94
C HIS A 142 10.17 6.25 6.55
N LEU A 143 9.03 5.61 6.27
CA LEU A 143 8.78 5.01 4.96
C LEU A 143 8.60 6.07 3.89
N PHE A 144 7.83 7.12 4.16
CA PHE A 144 7.55 8.11 3.14
C PHE A 144 8.73 9.06 2.95
N GLU A 145 9.34 9.62 3.99
CA GLU A 145 10.50 10.54 3.83
C GLU A 145 11.67 9.89 3.10
N HIS A 146 11.92 8.59 3.33
CA HIS A 146 13.11 7.93 2.82
C HIS A 146 12.86 7.05 1.58
N ALA A 147 11.72 6.38 1.45
CA ALA A 147 11.41 5.51 0.32
C ALA A 147 10.59 6.22 -0.77
N VAL A 148 10.92 7.48 -1.09
CA VAL A 148 10.17 8.32 -2.05
C VAL A 148 10.05 7.65 -3.42
N SER A 149 11.13 7.05 -3.93
CA SER A 149 11.18 6.40 -5.24
C SER A 149 10.30 5.14 -5.33
N LEU A 150 9.97 4.51 -4.20
CA LEU A 150 9.15 3.30 -4.14
C LEU A 150 7.64 3.62 -4.04
N ARG A 151 7.26 4.81 -3.56
CA ARG A 151 5.87 5.16 -3.18
C ARG A 151 4.84 4.77 -4.25
N ASP A 152 5.07 5.21 -5.49
CA ASP A 152 4.11 5.06 -6.59
C ASP A 152 4.35 3.80 -7.43
N ARG A 153 5.35 2.98 -7.06
CA ARG A 153 5.64 1.74 -7.77
C ARG A 153 4.66 0.65 -7.36
N PRO A 154 4.16 -0.17 -8.31
CA PRO A 154 3.40 -1.37 -7.98
C PRO A 154 4.25 -2.31 -7.12
N ILE A 155 3.68 -2.84 -6.04
CA ILE A 155 4.42 -3.67 -5.07
C ILE A 155 4.99 -4.97 -5.67
N ALA A 156 4.36 -5.46 -6.74
CA ALA A 156 4.83 -6.60 -7.51
C ALA A 156 6.13 -6.33 -8.28
N ASN A 157 6.41 -5.05 -8.62
CA ASN A 157 7.55 -4.64 -9.43
C ASN A 157 8.70 -4.04 -8.61
N VAL A 158 8.59 -4.05 -7.28
CA VAL A 158 9.70 -3.61 -6.41
C VAL A 158 10.78 -4.69 -6.47
N ASP A 159 11.97 -4.32 -6.93
CA ASP A 159 13.14 -5.21 -7.06
C ASP A 159 14.25 -4.83 -6.06
N THR A 160 15.32 -5.62 -6.06
CA THR A 160 16.48 -5.41 -5.20
C THR A 160 17.19 -4.10 -5.53
N ASP A 161 17.37 -3.79 -6.81
CA ASP A 161 18.10 -2.61 -7.28
C ASP A 161 17.43 -1.31 -6.83
N MET A 162 16.09 -1.26 -6.89
CA MET A 162 15.32 -0.12 -6.38
C MET A 162 15.47 0.05 -4.86
N ILE A 163 15.48 -1.06 -4.10
CA ILE A 163 15.67 -1.01 -2.65
C ILE A 163 17.09 -0.57 -2.32
N GLU A 164 18.09 -1.10 -3.02
CA GLU A 164 19.48 -0.71 -2.85
C GLU A 164 19.68 0.78 -3.15
N ALA A 165 19.08 1.31 -4.23
CA ALA A 165 19.13 2.72 -4.58
C ALA A 165 18.54 3.63 -3.48
N VAL A 166 17.49 3.17 -2.78
CA VAL A 166 16.92 3.89 -1.62
C VAL A 166 17.84 3.80 -0.40
N LEU A 167 18.40 2.62 -0.13
CA LEU A 167 19.13 2.36 1.10
C LEU A 167 20.57 2.89 1.06
N ARG A 168 21.26 2.85 -0.08
CA ARG A 168 22.66 3.28 -0.23
C ARG A 168 22.94 4.68 0.35
N PRO A 169 22.19 5.75 0.00
CA PRO A 169 22.46 7.09 0.56
C PRO A 169 22.20 7.17 2.07
N LEU A 170 21.28 6.35 2.61
CA LEU A 170 21.04 6.27 4.05
C LEU A 170 22.14 5.48 4.75
N TRP A 171 22.67 4.46 4.10
CA TRP A 171 23.71 3.59 4.63
C TRP A 171 25.03 4.35 4.79
N GLU A 172 25.36 5.23 3.85
CA GLU A 172 26.57 6.07 3.89
C GLU A 172 26.46 7.20 4.92
N LYS A 173 25.29 7.87 4.98
CA LYS A 173 25.11 9.06 5.85
C LYS A 173 24.66 8.73 7.27
N LYS A 174 23.71 7.81 7.41
CA LYS A 174 22.99 7.51 8.67
C LYS A 174 22.65 6.01 8.76
N PRO A 175 23.64 5.14 9.05
CA PRO A 175 23.45 3.69 8.89
C PRO A 175 22.37 3.12 9.81
N ALA A 176 22.21 3.65 11.03
CA ALA A 176 21.16 3.26 11.96
C ALA A 176 19.75 3.57 11.42
N THR A 177 19.57 4.70 10.72
CA THR A 177 18.32 5.03 10.04
C THR A 177 18.11 4.12 8.84
N GLY A 178 19.15 3.85 8.06
CA GLY A 178 19.10 2.90 6.93
C GLY A 178 18.62 1.50 7.36
N GLN A 179 19.15 0.97 8.46
CA GLN A 179 18.72 -0.33 9.01
C GLN A 179 17.24 -0.32 9.43
N ARG A 180 16.78 0.74 10.10
CA ARG A 180 15.36 0.88 10.49
C ARG A 180 14.45 0.96 9.27
N VAL A 181 14.81 1.76 8.27
CA VAL A 181 14.02 1.90 7.03
C VAL A 181 13.95 0.58 6.29
N ARG A 182 15.08 -0.13 6.12
CA ARG A 182 15.11 -1.45 5.51
C ARG A 182 14.17 -2.44 6.21
N GLY A 183 14.23 -2.54 7.53
CA GLY A 183 13.35 -3.43 8.30
C GLY A 183 11.87 -3.10 8.15
N LYS A 184 11.53 -1.81 7.99
CA LYS A 184 10.14 -1.40 7.68
C LYS A 184 9.72 -1.79 6.27
N ILE A 185 10.59 -1.61 5.26
CA ILE A 185 10.33 -2.03 3.88
C ILE A 185 10.13 -3.54 3.81
N GLU A 186 11.00 -4.30 4.48
CA GLU A 186 10.92 -5.76 4.60
C GLU A 186 9.56 -6.20 5.15
N ALA A 187 9.11 -5.63 6.27
CA ALA A 187 7.82 -5.95 6.88
C ALA A 187 6.62 -5.64 5.95
N VAL A 188 6.66 -4.55 5.19
CA VAL A 188 5.60 -4.19 4.23
C VAL A 188 5.56 -5.19 3.06
N LEU A 189 6.71 -5.60 2.55
CA LEU A 189 6.81 -6.58 1.46
C LEU A 189 6.40 -7.99 1.91
N ASP A 190 6.71 -8.39 3.15
CA ASP A 190 6.23 -9.64 3.75
C ASP A 190 4.70 -9.64 3.90
N TYR A 191 4.14 -8.52 4.37
CA TYR A 191 2.68 -8.35 4.43
C TYR A 191 2.03 -8.48 3.04
N ALA A 192 2.63 -7.87 2.02
CA ALA A 192 2.15 -7.98 0.65
C ALA A 192 2.19 -9.43 0.11
N THR A 193 3.24 -10.17 0.47
CA THR A 193 3.39 -11.59 0.13
C THR A 193 2.32 -12.44 0.83
N ALA A 194 2.09 -12.22 2.13
CA ALA A 194 1.04 -12.90 2.89
C ALA A 194 -0.37 -12.65 2.34
N LYS A 195 -0.62 -11.45 1.80
CA LYS A 195 -1.89 -11.08 1.13
C LYS A 195 -1.95 -11.54 -0.34
N ARG A 196 -0.96 -12.29 -0.84
CA ARG A 196 -0.84 -12.75 -2.25
C ARG A 196 -0.86 -11.59 -3.26
N LEU A 197 -0.37 -10.43 -2.86
CA LEU A 197 -0.21 -9.25 -3.72
C LEU A 197 1.12 -9.24 -4.47
N ARG A 198 2.08 -10.02 -3.98
CA ARG A 198 3.41 -10.24 -4.55
C ARG A 198 3.75 -11.74 -4.49
N THR A 199 4.62 -12.17 -5.39
CA THR A 199 5.18 -13.53 -5.46
C THR A 199 6.72 -13.46 -5.42
N GLY A 200 7.35 -14.56 -4.99
CA GLY A 200 8.81 -14.67 -4.89
C GLY A 200 9.37 -14.21 -3.55
N ASP A 201 10.70 -14.23 -3.44
CA ASP A 201 11.39 -13.81 -2.23
C ASP A 201 11.30 -12.30 -2.00
N ASN A 202 11.42 -11.90 -0.74
CA ASN A 202 11.41 -10.50 -0.32
C ASN A 202 12.76 -9.85 -0.67
N PRO A 203 12.80 -8.88 -1.61
CA PRO A 203 14.04 -8.22 -2.03
C PRO A 203 14.65 -7.32 -0.94
N ALA A 204 13.90 -6.99 0.11
CA ALA A 204 14.40 -6.27 1.27
C ALA A 204 14.96 -7.20 2.37
N ARG A 205 15.01 -8.52 2.14
CA ARG A 205 15.56 -9.46 3.12
C ARG A 205 17.04 -9.17 3.37
N TRP A 206 17.44 -9.27 4.62
CA TRP A 206 18.86 -9.11 4.99
C TRP A 206 19.66 -10.38 4.86
N SER A 207 19.31 -11.39 5.66
CA SER A 207 20.02 -12.66 5.72
C SER A 207 19.96 -13.35 4.36
N GLY A 208 21.13 -13.67 3.81
CA GLY A 208 21.30 -14.31 2.50
C GLY A 208 21.00 -13.43 1.28
N HIS A 209 20.81 -12.12 1.45
CA HIS A 209 20.49 -11.22 0.32
C HIS A 209 21.20 -9.86 0.45
N LEU A 210 20.57 -8.84 1.05
CA LEU A 210 21.16 -7.50 1.14
C LEU A 210 22.48 -7.44 1.91
N GLU A 211 22.80 -8.43 2.74
CA GLU A 211 24.08 -8.50 3.46
C GLU A 211 25.32 -8.64 2.56
N HIS A 212 25.15 -9.21 1.36
CA HIS A 212 26.22 -9.36 0.37
C HIS A 212 26.35 -8.12 -0.53
N ILE A 213 25.30 -7.32 -0.60
CA ILE A 213 25.19 -6.15 -1.49
C ILE A 213 25.59 -4.88 -0.75
N LEU A 214 25.00 -4.67 0.43
CA LEU A 214 25.29 -3.55 1.31
C LEU A 214 26.37 -4.00 2.30
N VAL A 215 27.62 -3.61 2.06
CA VAL A 215 28.73 -3.82 3.00
C VAL A 215 28.24 -3.45 4.41
N LYS A 216 28.46 -4.36 5.37
CA LYS A 216 27.97 -4.24 6.75
C LYS A 216 28.24 -2.82 7.23
N ALA A 217 27.18 -2.04 7.43
CA ALA A 217 27.29 -0.74 8.07
C ALA A 217 28.14 -0.97 9.31
N SER A 218 29.34 -0.38 9.37
CA SER A 218 30.15 -0.37 10.58
C SER A 218 29.18 0.01 11.68
N ARG A 219 29.03 -0.87 12.69
CA ARG A 219 28.16 -0.64 13.86
C ARG A 219 28.27 0.84 14.15
N VAL A 220 27.17 1.60 14.09
CA VAL A 220 27.22 3.02 14.42
C VAL A 220 27.68 3.07 15.86
N THR A 221 28.99 3.21 16.05
CA THR A 221 29.64 3.56 17.29
C THR A 221 29.37 5.04 17.47
N GLY A 222 28.09 5.43 17.50
CA GLY A 222 27.72 6.59 18.26
C GLY A 222 28.18 6.25 19.66
N SER A 223 29.11 7.05 20.18
CA SER A 223 29.52 6.92 21.57
C SER A 223 28.25 6.81 22.40
N ASN A 224 28.11 5.73 23.17
CA ASN A 224 27.05 5.66 24.17
C ASN A 224 27.08 6.97 24.94
N HIS A 225 25.92 7.61 25.15
CA HIS A 225 25.89 8.80 25.98
C HIS A 225 26.55 8.47 27.31
N ALA A 226 27.62 9.21 27.66
CA ALA A 226 28.39 8.93 28.85
C ALA A 226 27.45 8.98 30.06
N ALA A 227 27.38 7.89 30.80
CA ALA A 227 26.57 7.84 32.00
C ALA A 227 27.18 8.78 33.05
N LEU A 228 26.33 9.55 33.73
CA LEU A 228 26.76 10.33 34.88
C LEU A 228 27.21 9.35 35.98
N SER A 229 28.47 9.45 36.41
CA SER A 229 28.98 8.66 37.53
C SER A 229 28.14 8.90 38.78
N TYR A 230 27.81 7.82 39.51
CA TYR A 230 27.04 7.90 40.75
C TYR A 230 27.62 8.92 41.75
N LYS A 231 28.95 9.03 41.81
CA LYS A 231 29.67 9.99 42.68
C LYS A 231 29.37 11.46 42.33
N ASN A 232 29.03 11.74 41.08
CA ASN A 232 28.78 13.08 40.57
C ASN A 232 27.29 13.47 40.64
N VAL A 233 26.40 12.51 40.91
CA VAL A 233 24.95 12.76 41.02
C VAL A 233 24.61 13.77 42.12
N PRO A 234 25.18 13.71 43.34
CA PRO A 234 24.87 14.69 44.38
C PRO A 234 25.26 16.11 43.99
N GLN A 235 26.45 16.30 43.40
CA GLN A 235 26.91 17.61 42.91
C GLN A 235 26.03 18.13 41.78
N PHE A 236 25.65 17.26 40.84
CA PHE A 236 24.73 17.61 39.75
C PHE A 236 23.38 18.09 40.28
N VAL A 237 22.77 17.34 41.21
CA VAL A 237 21.47 17.70 41.81
C VAL A 237 21.55 18.98 42.63
N ALA A 238 22.65 19.21 43.36
CA ALA A 238 22.87 20.43 44.12
C ALA A 238 23.03 21.68 43.24
N GLY A 239 23.55 21.52 42.02
CA GLY A 239 23.68 22.59 41.03
C GLY A 239 22.37 22.97 40.32
N LEU A 240 21.29 22.21 40.51
CA LEU A 240 19.99 22.49 39.90
C LEU A 240 19.21 23.53 40.72
N GLY A 241 18.66 24.54 40.04
CA GLY A 241 17.76 25.52 40.64
C GLY A 241 16.40 24.95 41.09
N GLU A 242 15.48 25.85 41.40
CA GLU A 242 14.12 25.53 41.89
C GLU A 242 13.03 25.82 40.85
N GLY A 243 13.37 25.82 39.56
CA GLY A 243 12.38 25.92 38.49
C GLY A 243 11.61 24.62 38.28
N ALA A 244 10.58 24.68 37.42
CA ALA A 244 9.71 23.53 37.16
C ALA A 244 10.45 22.35 36.49
N LEU A 245 11.39 22.64 35.58
CA LEU A 245 12.19 21.63 34.90
C LEU A 245 13.20 20.98 35.85
N GLU A 246 13.84 21.78 36.69
CA GLU A 246 14.83 21.35 37.67
C GLU A 246 14.20 20.44 38.72
N ARG A 247 13.00 20.78 39.20
CA ARG A 247 12.21 19.90 40.08
C ARG A 247 11.82 18.59 39.40
N LEU A 248 11.46 18.62 38.11
CA LEU A 248 11.17 17.42 37.34
C LEU A 248 12.40 16.53 37.18
N ILE A 249 13.57 17.10 36.93
CA ILE A 249 14.84 16.36 36.88
C ILE A 249 15.16 15.74 38.25
N LYS A 250 15.04 16.51 39.34
CA LYS A 250 15.19 16.02 40.72
C LYS A 250 14.24 14.84 40.99
N PHE A 251 12.99 14.95 40.58
CA PHE A 251 11.99 13.89 40.70
C PHE A 251 12.38 12.63 39.92
N VAL A 252 12.80 12.77 38.66
CA VAL A 252 13.26 11.64 37.83
C VAL A 252 14.48 10.95 38.43
N VAL A 253 15.46 11.71 38.94
CA VAL A 253 16.64 11.15 39.60
C VAL A 253 16.27 10.37 40.86
N LEU A 254 15.33 10.86 41.66
CA LEU A 254 14.91 10.21 42.92
C LEU A 254 13.99 9.01 42.72
N THR A 255 13.23 8.96 41.63
CA THR A 255 12.20 7.93 41.38
C THR A 255 12.57 6.97 40.25
N ALA A 256 13.62 7.27 39.47
CA ALA A 256 14.03 6.53 38.29
C ALA A 256 12.92 6.32 37.24
N VAL A 257 11.90 7.17 37.22
CA VAL A 257 10.84 7.09 36.21
C VAL A 257 11.35 7.56 34.85
N ARG A 258 10.87 6.91 33.78
CA ARG A 258 11.13 7.36 32.41
C ARG A 258 10.65 8.81 32.25
N SER A 259 11.40 9.63 31.50
CA SER A 259 11.11 11.04 31.28
C SER A 259 9.67 11.31 30.81
N GLY A 260 9.11 10.44 29.95
CA GLY A 260 7.70 10.50 29.54
C GLY A 260 6.71 10.26 30.69
N GLY A 261 7.03 9.35 31.61
CA GLY A 261 6.21 9.07 32.80
C GLY A 261 6.30 10.16 33.87
N GLY A 262 7.48 10.78 34.03
CA GLY A 262 7.67 11.90 34.95
C GLY A 262 6.89 13.15 34.54
N ALA A 263 6.80 13.44 33.24
CA ALA A 263 6.06 14.60 32.71
C ALA A 263 4.53 14.42 32.77
N THR A 264 4.03 13.18 32.71
CA THR A 264 2.58 12.88 32.78
C THR A 264 2.11 12.49 34.18
N CYS A 265 2.98 12.50 35.18
CA CYS A 265 2.62 12.20 36.56
C CYS A 265 1.65 13.28 37.09
N ARG A 266 0.35 13.01 37.00
CA ARG A 266 -0.66 13.76 37.74
C ARG A 266 -0.57 13.31 39.20
N LEU A 267 -0.36 14.24 40.13
CA LEU A 267 -0.42 13.97 41.57
C LEU A 267 -1.86 13.60 41.96
N VAL A 268 -2.28 12.38 41.68
CA VAL A 268 -3.53 11.82 42.21
C VAL A 268 -3.21 11.23 43.58
N GLY A 269 -3.18 12.12 44.57
CA GLY A 269 -3.18 11.75 45.98
C GLY A 269 -1.83 11.29 46.54
N VAL A 270 -1.02 12.25 47.02
CA VAL A 270 -0.08 11.95 48.11
C VAL A 270 -0.92 11.61 49.34
N ARG A 271 -1.21 10.33 49.58
CA ARG A 271 -1.83 9.90 50.84
C ARG A 271 -0.78 10.05 51.93
N SER A 272 -0.92 11.09 52.75
CA SER A 272 -0.01 11.50 53.83
C SER A 272 0.31 10.45 54.90
N ARG A 273 -0.26 9.23 54.84
CA ARG A 273 0.01 8.13 55.77
C ARG A 273 0.70 6.90 55.16
N SER A 274 0.84 6.84 53.84
CA SER A 274 1.58 5.76 53.16
C SER A 274 2.47 6.41 52.11
N LYS A 275 3.78 6.51 52.36
CA LYS A 275 4.78 7.10 51.45
C LYS A 275 4.92 6.27 50.15
N ALA A 276 3.89 6.24 49.31
CA ALA A 276 3.86 5.53 48.03
C ALA A 276 3.38 6.49 46.95
N LEU A 277 4.16 6.61 45.87
CA LEU A 277 3.77 7.32 44.66
C LEU A 277 3.04 6.32 43.76
N ASP A 278 1.78 6.60 43.42
CA ASP A 278 1.03 5.79 42.46
C ASP A 278 1.39 6.26 41.04
N HIS A 279 2.17 5.46 40.33
CA HIS A 279 2.48 5.70 38.93
C HIS A 279 1.42 5.03 38.06
N SER A 280 0.38 5.77 37.69
CA SER A 280 -0.47 5.39 36.55
C SER A 280 0.28 5.68 35.24
N ALA A 281 1.29 4.86 34.95
CA ALA A 281 1.74 4.72 33.57
C ALA A 281 0.53 4.19 32.79
N GLY A 282 -0.06 5.04 31.93
CA GLY A 282 -1.30 4.80 31.17
C GLY A 282 -1.70 3.33 31.06
N SER A 283 -2.52 2.88 32.02
CA SER A 283 -3.04 1.53 32.06
C SER A 283 -4.27 1.48 31.16
N TYR A 284 -4.08 1.01 29.93
CA TYR A 284 -5.17 0.33 29.25
C TYR A 284 -5.26 -1.08 29.84
N GLN A 285 -6.36 -1.33 30.55
CA GLN A 285 -6.56 -2.38 31.55
C GLN A 285 -6.43 -3.81 30.99
N ASN A 286 -5.89 -4.74 31.80
CA ASN A 286 -6.35 -6.11 31.74
C ASN A 286 -6.52 -6.71 33.14
N ARG A 287 -7.67 -7.34 33.36
CA ARG A 287 -8.09 -7.95 34.63
C ARG A 287 -7.25 -9.20 34.89
N LYS A 288 -7.01 -9.45 36.18
CA LYS A 288 -6.45 -10.66 36.83
C LYS A 288 -4.92 -10.81 36.76
N GLY A 289 -4.29 -10.71 37.93
CA GLY A 289 -2.89 -11.05 38.14
C GLY A 289 -2.28 -10.28 39.31
N THR A 290 -2.59 -10.69 40.54
CA THR A 290 -1.87 -10.26 41.74
C THR A 290 -0.40 -10.64 41.64
N CYS A 291 0.51 -9.66 41.55
CA CYS A 291 1.93 -9.84 41.82
C CYS A 291 2.28 -9.10 43.11
N ARG A 292 2.36 -9.85 44.22
CA ARG A 292 3.06 -9.43 45.44
C ARG A 292 4.56 -9.55 45.16
N SER A 293 5.28 -8.44 45.20
CA SER A 293 6.75 -8.45 45.30
C SER A 293 7.14 -8.24 46.76
N SER A 294 7.45 -9.34 47.43
CA SER A 294 8.18 -9.35 48.70
C SER A 294 9.67 -9.07 48.41
N TYR A 295 10.22 -8.00 48.98
CA TYR A 295 11.66 -7.84 49.14
C TYR A 295 12.01 -7.99 50.62
N ARG A 296 12.87 -8.97 50.92
CA ARG A 296 13.80 -8.94 52.06
C ARG A 296 15.03 -8.15 51.63
#